data_AF-A0A9P3ADY5-F1
#
_entry.id   AF-A0A9P3ADY5-F1
#
_cell.length_a   1.000
_cell.length_b   1.000
_cell.length_c   1.000
_cell.angle_alpha   90.00
_cell.angle_beta   90.00
_cell.angle_gamma   90.00
#
_symmetry.space_group_name_H-M   'P 1'
#
loop_
_entity.id
_entity.type
_entity.pdbx_description
1 polymer ?
#
loop_
_entity_poly.entity_id
_entity_poly.type
_entity_poly.pdbx_seq_one_letter_code
_entity_poly.pdbx_strand_id
1 'polypeptide(L)'
;MTAYLRKALIRPKLKPYIWIIGILLSLWIGFVLLVYLNAQENNMELRDIHSVTRWGIAAIIGTVLLTYSGHWWGKAVAHEKVELAAYKSNVAAQISDQQATQKRNYALEIRGVGMAVHGWHQSSIWREIVKKNSNFVSIYSSDAKDYNPGLSSRETTRDINIRVAFQHSADVAVPYWPIPTFAIAPPQNNHQTQVPPTTFSTGATPLL
;
A
#
# COMPACT_ATOMS: atom_id res chain seq x y z
N MET A 1 -6.19 -12.93 -2.74
CA MET A 1 -4.74 -12.66 -2.58
C MET A 1 -4.16 -13.70 -1.62
N THR A 2 -3.53 -14.75 -2.12
CA THR A 2 -2.78 -15.71 -1.29
C THR A 2 -1.40 -15.84 -1.89
N ALA A 3 -0.48 -14.99 -1.42
CA ALA A 3 0.93 -15.13 -1.71
C ALA A 3 1.42 -16.40 -1.02
N TYR A 4 1.35 -17.52 -1.74
CA TYR A 4 2.16 -18.68 -1.39
C TYR A 4 3.62 -18.22 -1.46
N LEU A 5 4.17 -17.94 -0.29
CA LEU A 5 5.57 -17.72 -0.03
C LEU A 5 6.30 -18.99 -0.51
N ARG A 6 6.63 -19.00 -1.79
CA ARG A 6 7.46 -20.02 -2.41
C ARG A 6 8.81 -19.86 -1.73
N LYS A 7 9.01 -20.54 -0.59
CA LYS A 7 10.33 -20.73 0.00
C LYS A 7 11.18 -21.32 -1.11
N ALA A 8 11.94 -20.48 -1.80
CA ALA A 8 12.97 -20.94 -2.70
C ALA A 8 13.78 -21.94 -1.89
N LEU A 9 13.96 -23.16 -2.39
CA LEU A 9 14.79 -24.14 -1.70
C LEU A 9 16.22 -23.57 -1.64
N ILE A 10 16.54 -22.86 -0.56
CA ILE A 10 17.89 -22.36 -0.25
C ILE A 10 18.84 -23.55 -0.09
N ARG A 11 18.29 -24.74 0.23
CA ARG A 11 19.05 -25.99 0.36
C ARG A 11 19.41 -26.57 -1.01
N PRO A 12 20.70 -26.81 -1.31
CA PRO A 12 21.10 -27.56 -2.50
C PRO A 12 20.56 -28.99 -2.47
N LYS A 13 20.30 -29.55 -3.66
CA LYS A 13 19.79 -30.92 -3.81
C LYS A 13 20.84 -31.91 -3.30
N LEU A 14 20.47 -32.77 -2.36
CA LEU A 14 21.37 -33.75 -1.72
C LEU A 14 21.74 -34.94 -2.63
N LYS A 15 20.83 -35.33 -3.54
CA LYS A 15 21.00 -36.48 -4.44
C LYS A 15 22.35 -36.54 -5.19
N PRO A 16 22.84 -35.47 -5.85
CA PRO A 16 24.12 -35.51 -6.55
C PRO A 16 25.32 -35.73 -5.62
N TYR A 17 25.30 -35.13 -4.43
CA TYR A 17 26.41 -35.30 -3.46
C TYR A 17 26.50 -36.73 -2.93
N ILE A 18 25.36 -37.39 -2.73
CA ILE A 18 25.32 -38.81 -2.32
C ILE A 18 25.90 -39.71 -3.41
N TRP A 19 25.60 -39.44 -4.69
CA TRP A 19 26.20 -40.16 -5.82
C TRP A 19 27.72 -39.96 -5.89
N ILE A 20 28.19 -38.72 -5.71
CA ILE A 20 29.63 -38.40 -5.69
C ILE A 20 30.33 -39.15 -4.56
N ILE A 21 29.76 -39.16 -3.35
CA ILE A 21 30.30 -39.92 -2.21
C ILE A 21 30.37 -41.41 -2.56
N GLY A 22 29.31 -41.99 -3.11
CA GLY A 22 29.25 -43.41 -3.47
C GLY A 22 30.34 -43.79 -4.49
N ILE A 23 30.49 -43.00 -5.56
CA ILE A 23 31.51 -43.22 -6.58
C ILE A 23 32.92 -43.11 -5.97
N LEU A 24 33.17 -42.06 -5.18
CA LEU A 24 34.50 -41.79 -4.63
C LEU A 24 34.91 -42.83 -3.57
N LEU A 25 33.96 -43.29 -2.75
CA LEU A 25 34.19 -44.39 -1.81
C LEU A 25 34.43 -45.70 -2.55
N SER A 26 33.64 -46.01 -3.59
CA SER A 26 33.84 -47.25 -4.37
C SER A 26 35.20 -47.28 -5.05
N LEU A 27 35.67 -46.13 -5.56
CA LEU A 27 36.98 -45.98 -6.19
C LEU A 27 38.11 -46.10 -5.16
N TRP A 28 37.95 -45.51 -3.97
CA TRP A 28 38.91 -45.63 -2.85
C TRP A 28 39.02 -47.06 -2.33
N ILE A 29 37.89 -47.75 -2.14
CA ILE A 29 37.86 -49.15 -1.69
C ILE A 29 38.50 -50.06 -2.74
N GLY A 30 38.21 -49.85 -4.03
CA GLY A 30 38.84 -50.57 -5.13
C GLY A 30 40.36 -50.36 -5.17
N PHE A 31 40.83 -49.14 -4.92
CA PHE A 31 42.25 -48.82 -4.82
C PHE A 31 42.92 -49.54 -3.63
N VAL A 32 42.31 -49.51 -2.44
CA VAL A 32 42.82 -50.23 -1.26
C VAL A 32 42.86 -51.74 -1.49
N LEU A 33 41.85 -52.31 -2.15
CA LEU A 33 41.82 -53.73 -2.52
C LEU A 33 42.96 -54.08 -3.48
N LEU A 34 43.22 -53.24 -4.49
CA LEU A 34 44.30 -53.44 -5.46
C LEU A 34 45.68 -53.37 -4.78
N VAL A 35 45.90 -52.43 -3.88
CA VAL A 35 47.14 -52.32 -3.08
C VAL A 35 47.31 -53.56 -2.18
N TYR A 36 46.23 -54.03 -1.55
CA TYR A 36 46.24 -55.22 -0.71
C TYR A 36 46.63 -56.49 -1.49
N LEU A 37 46.04 -56.70 -2.67
CA LEU A 37 46.36 -57.84 -3.53
C LEU A 37 47.81 -57.82 -4.02
N ASN A 38 48.30 -56.65 -4.46
CA ASN A 38 49.71 -56.50 -4.88
C ASN A 38 50.69 -56.74 -3.74
N ALA A 39 50.35 -56.35 -2.51
CA ALA A 39 51.22 -56.58 -1.35
C ALA A 39 51.27 -58.05 -0.94
N GLN A 40 50.16 -58.78 -1.07
CA GLN A 40 50.15 -60.24 -0.90
C GLN A 40 51.02 -60.95 -1.94
N GLU A 41 50.91 -60.58 -3.21
CA GLU A 41 51.66 -61.22 -4.30
C GLU A 41 53.17 -61.00 -4.18
N ASN A 42 53.58 -59.82 -3.70
CA ASN A 42 54.99 -59.44 -3.56
C ASN A 42 55.57 -59.69 -2.16
N ASN A 43 54.84 -60.39 -1.26
CA ASN A 43 55.26 -60.65 0.12
C ASN A 43 55.67 -59.38 0.91
N MET A 44 55.02 -58.25 0.63
CA MET A 44 55.30 -56.96 1.27
C MET A 44 54.56 -56.84 2.61
N GLU A 45 55.24 -56.33 3.65
CA GLU A 45 54.61 -56.10 4.95
C GLU A 45 53.69 -54.87 4.91
N LEU A 46 52.38 -55.09 5.04
CA LEU A 46 51.36 -54.03 5.07
C LEU A 46 51.25 -53.39 6.45
N ARG A 47 52.21 -52.52 6.80
CA ARG A 47 52.12 -51.74 8.03
C ARG A 47 51.14 -50.57 7.87
N ASP A 48 50.24 -50.40 8.85
CA ASP A 48 49.29 -49.27 8.96
C ASP A 48 48.18 -49.12 7.88
N ILE A 49 47.89 -50.14 7.08
CA ILE A 49 46.87 -50.06 6.01
C ILE A 49 45.47 -49.71 6.55
N HIS A 50 45.12 -50.18 7.75
CA HIS A 50 43.87 -49.83 8.44
C HIS A 50 43.80 -48.36 8.85
N SER A 51 44.94 -47.74 9.16
CA SER A 51 45.00 -46.31 9.49
C SER A 51 44.79 -45.46 8.24
N VAL A 52 45.55 -45.75 7.17
CA VAL A 52 45.47 -45.05 5.88
C VAL A 52 44.06 -45.13 5.29
N THR A 53 43.42 -46.30 5.38
CA THR A 53 42.05 -46.51 4.89
C THR A 53 41.04 -45.62 5.61
N ARG A 54 41.12 -45.52 6.95
CA ARG A 54 40.20 -44.69 7.75
C ARG A 54 40.39 -43.20 7.48
N TRP A 55 41.64 -42.73 7.38
CA TRP A 55 41.92 -41.33 7.08
C TRP A 55 41.52 -40.94 5.66
N GLY A 56 41.64 -41.85 4.67
CA GLY A 56 41.13 -41.63 3.31
C GLY A 56 39.61 -41.46 3.26
N ILE A 57 38.86 -42.31 3.97
CA ILE A 57 37.40 -42.18 4.09
C ILE A 57 37.02 -40.85 4.77
N ALA A 58 37.71 -40.49 5.85
CA ALA A 58 37.47 -39.23 6.55
C ALA A 58 37.73 -38.01 5.66
N ALA A 59 38.79 -38.04 4.85
CA ALA A 59 39.12 -36.96 3.90
C ALA A 59 38.05 -36.79 2.82
N ILE A 60 37.51 -37.90 2.28
CA ILE A 60 36.42 -37.89 1.30
C ILE A 60 35.16 -37.26 1.89
N ILE A 61 34.74 -37.72 3.07
CA ILE A 61 33.54 -37.20 3.75
C ILE A 61 33.72 -35.71 4.09
N GLY A 62 34.89 -35.34 4.63
CA GLY A 62 35.21 -33.95 4.99
C GLY A 62 35.14 -33.00 3.80
N THR A 63 35.72 -33.39 2.67
CA THR A 63 35.72 -32.57 1.44
C THR A 63 34.30 -32.36 0.90
N VAL A 64 33.46 -33.41 0.90
CA VAL A 64 32.08 -33.30 0.42
C VAL A 64 31.22 -32.45 1.36
N LEU A 65 31.40 -32.56 2.68
CA LEU A 65 30.70 -31.70 3.64
C LEU A 65 31.10 -30.23 3.50
N LEU A 66 32.37 -29.95 3.25
CA LEU A 66 32.89 -28.58 3.10
C LEU A 66 32.34 -27.93 1.82
N THR A 67 32.34 -28.67 0.71
CA THR A 67 31.77 -28.20 -0.57
C THR A 67 30.26 -27.99 -0.49
N TYR A 68 29.52 -28.88 0.17
CA TYR A 68 28.09 -28.71 0.42
C TYR A 68 27.79 -27.46 1.25
N SER A 69 28.55 -27.26 2.34
CA SER A 69 28.39 -26.12 3.24
C SER A 69 28.68 -24.78 2.55
N GLY A 70 29.76 -24.72 1.76
CA GLY A 70 30.09 -23.54 0.95
C GLY A 70 29.03 -23.23 -0.10
N HIS A 71 28.50 -24.26 -0.77
CA HIS A 71 27.44 -24.08 -1.78
C HIS A 71 26.12 -23.58 -1.16
N TRP A 72 25.75 -24.09 0.02
CA TRP A 72 24.58 -23.62 0.75
C TRP A 72 24.73 -22.17 1.22
N TRP A 73 25.87 -21.83 1.84
CA TRP A 73 26.15 -20.48 2.31
C TRP A 73 26.15 -19.45 1.17
N GLY A 74 26.81 -19.77 0.05
CA GLY A 74 26.84 -18.89 -1.12
C GLY A 74 25.44 -18.60 -1.67
N LYS A 75 24.56 -19.62 -1.71
CA LYS A 75 23.15 -19.44 -2.11
C LYS A 75 22.36 -18.58 -1.12
N ALA A 76 22.56 -18.76 0.18
CA ALA A 76 21.89 -17.95 1.19
C ALA A 76 22.26 -16.47 1.07
N VAL A 77 23.55 -16.17 0.93
CA VAL A 77 24.06 -14.79 0.76
C VAL A 77 23.56 -14.17 -0.54
N ALA A 78 23.53 -14.92 -1.64
CA ALA A 78 23.02 -14.41 -2.92
C ALA A 78 21.52 -14.08 -2.83
N HIS A 79 20.74 -14.90 -2.15
CA HIS A 79 19.30 -14.67 -1.96
C HIS A 79 19.03 -13.38 -1.16
N GLU A 80 19.75 -13.19 -0.05
CA GLU A 80 19.62 -11.97 0.78
C GLU A 80 19.94 -10.70 -0.02
N LYS A 81 20.98 -10.74 -0.87
CA LYS A 81 21.34 -9.62 -1.75
C LYS A 81 20.26 -9.32 -2.78
N VAL A 82 19.63 -10.34 -3.35
CA VAL A 82 18.54 -10.19 -4.33
C VAL A 82 17.29 -9.61 -3.67
N GLU A 83 16.92 -10.10 -2.49
CA GLU A 83 15.78 -9.56 -1.72
C GLU A 83 16.03 -8.10 -1.30
N LEU A 84 17.25 -7.78 -0.84
CA LEU A 84 17.61 -6.42 -0.49
C LEU A 84 17.58 -5.48 -1.70
N ALA A 85 18.05 -5.94 -2.87
CA ALA A 85 18.00 -5.16 -4.10
C ALA A 85 16.54 -4.90 -4.54
N ALA A 86 15.68 -5.91 -4.48
CA ALA A 86 14.26 -5.79 -4.79
C ALA A 86 13.53 -4.87 -3.79
N TYR A 87 13.89 -4.93 -2.51
CA TYR A 87 13.37 -4.01 -1.50
C TYR A 87 13.77 -2.57 -1.80
N LYS A 88 15.07 -2.32 -2.05
CA LYS A 88 15.57 -0.98 -2.38
C LYS A 88 14.93 -0.41 -3.64
N SER A 89 14.72 -1.21 -4.69
CA SER A 89 14.04 -0.76 -5.91
C SER A 89 12.58 -0.38 -5.66
N ASN A 90 11.86 -1.16 -4.85
CA ASN A 90 10.47 -0.85 -4.49
C ASN A 90 10.36 0.45 -3.70
N VAL A 91 11.25 0.67 -2.73
CA VAL A 91 11.29 1.93 -1.98
C VAL A 91 11.61 3.11 -2.89
N ALA A 92 12.60 2.97 -3.79
CA ALA A 92 12.93 4.03 -4.75
C ALA A 92 11.75 4.38 -5.68
N ALA A 93 11.02 3.36 -6.16
CA ALA A 93 9.81 3.56 -6.97
C ALA A 93 8.71 4.31 -6.19
N GLN A 94 8.45 3.93 -4.94
CA GLN A 94 7.47 4.62 -4.10
C GLN A 94 7.86 6.09 -3.84
N ILE A 95 9.13 6.36 -3.56
CA ILE A 95 9.62 7.73 -3.37
C ILE A 95 9.43 8.55 -4.66
N SER A 96 9.74 7.97 -5.82
CA SER A 96 9.52 8.61 -7.12
C SER A 96 8.05 8.92 -7.36
N ASP A 97 7.15 7.98 -7.07
CA ASP A 97 5.70 8.17 -7.23
C ASP A 97 5.16 9.24 -6.28
N GLN A 98 5.64 9.28 -5.03
CA GLN A 98 5.29 10.33 -4.08
C GLN A 98 5.78 11.70 -4.54
N GLN A 99 7.01 11.81 -5.04
CA GLN A 99 7.54 13.05 -5.61
C GLN A 99 6.76 13.48 -6.85
N ALA A 100 6.38 12.55 -7.72
CA ALA A 100 5.54 12.84 -8.88
C ALA A 100 4.15 13.34 -8.46
N THR A 101 3.57 12.76 -7.39
CA THR A 101 2.29 13.19 -6.83
C THR A 101 2.39 14.57 -6.18
N GLN A 102 3.46 14.86 -5.44
CA GLN A 102 3.68 16.19 -4.85
C GLN A 102 3.88 17.29 -5.91
N LYS A 103 4.50 16.94 -7.05
CA LYS A 103 4.67 17.87 -8.19
C LYS A 103 3.40 18.07 -9.00
N ARG A 104 2.37 17.23 -8.84
CA ARG A 104 1.08 17.45 -9.50
C ARG A 104 0.37 18.61 -8.82
N ASN A 105 0.34 19.75 -9.52
CA ASN A 105 -0.53 20.86 -9.15
C ASN A 105 -1.97 20.49 -9.54
N TYR A 106 -2.81 20.23 -8.54
CA TYR A 106 -4.25 20.11 -8.75
C TYR A 106 -4.86 21.51 -8.76
N ALA A 107 -5.36 21.96 -9.90
CA ALA A 107 -6.17 23.17 -9.98
C ALA A 107 -7.60 22.82 -9.57
N LEU A 108 -8.05 23.32 -8.41
CA LEU A 108 -9.44 23.21 -8.01
C LEU A 108 -10.27 24.20 -8.84
N GLU A 109 -11.03 23.68 -9.80
CA GLU A 109 -11.98 24.47 -10.59
C GLU A 109 -13.33 24.47 -9.87
N ILE A 110 -13.77 25.64 -9.40
CA ILE A 110 -15.13 25.81 -8.88
C ILE A 110 -16.06 25.92 -10.09
N ARG A 111 -16.80 24.84 -10.38
CA ARG A 111 -17.71 24.78 -11.55
C ARG A 111 -19.07 25.39 -11.31
N GLY A 112 -19.52 25.47 -10.06
CA GLY A 112 -20.84 26.00 -9.71
C GLY A 112 -20.91 26.42 -8.26
N VAL A 113 -21.66 27.49 -7.99
CA VAL A 113 -21.93 28.00 -6.65
C VAL A 113 -23.42 28.30 -6.57
N GLY A 114 -24.10 27.70 -5.59
CA GLY A 114 -25.48 28.00 -5.28
C GLY A 114 -25.59 28.74 -3.95
N MET A 115 -26.38 29.82 -3.93
CA MET A 115 -26.59 30.66 -2.75
C MET A 115 -28.08 30.77 -2.47
N ALA A 116 -28.45 30.53 -1.22
CA ALA A 116 -29.81 30.71 -0.71
C ALA A 116 -29.76 31.45 0.62
N VAL A 117 -30.57 32.50 0.76
CA VAL A 117 -30.58 33.39 1.92
C VAL A 117 -32.05 33.60 2.33
N HIS A 118 -32.44 32.97 3.45
CA HIS A 118 -33.79 32.99 4.00
C HIS A 118 -34.87 32.47 3.01
N GLY A 119 -35.75 33.34 2.49
CA GLY A 119 -36.76 32.97 1.48
C GLY A 119 -36.35 33.36 0.06
N TRP A 120 -35.15 33.92 -0.11
CA TRP A 120 -34.65 34.40 -1.39
C TRP A 120 -33.58 33.47 -1.92
N HIS A 121 -33.73 33.12 -3.19
CA HIS A 121 -32.92 32.15 -3.91
C HIS A 121 -32.41 32.78 -5.21
N GLN A 122 -31.12 32.57 -5.52
CA GLN A 122 -30.48 32.97 -6.77
C GLN A 122 -30.81 34.41 -7.20
N SER A 123 -31.52 34.63 -8.31
CA SER A 123 -31.79 35.96 -8.88
C SER A 123 -32.62 36.87 -7.96
N SER A 124 -33.42 36.30 -7.05
CA SER A 124 -34.23 37.09 -6.13
C SER A 124 -33.39 37.81 -5.06
N ILE A 125 -32.21 37.30 -4.70
CA ILE A 125 -31.29 38.01 -3.80
C ILE A 125 -30.77 39.28 -4.47
N TRP A 126 -30.41 39.18 -5.75
CA TRP A 126 -29.90 40.30 -6.54
C TRP A 126 -30.96 41.38 -6.72
N ARG A 127 -32.22 40.99 -6.90
CA ARG A 127 -33.35 41.93 -6.94
C ARG A 127 -33.47 42.73 -5.65
N GLU A 128 -33.38 42.10 -4.48
CA GLU A 128 -33.48 42.81 -3.19
C GLU A 128 -32.26 43.70 -2.91
N ILE A 129 -31.06 43.25 -3.30
CA ILE A 129 -29.83 44.07 -3.22
C ILE A 129 -29.97 45.34 -4.09
N VAL A 130 -30.40 45.18 -5.35
CA VAL A 130 -30.62 46.31 -6.27
C VAL A 130 -31.72 47.23 -5.75
N LYS A 131 -32.82 46.68 -5.22
CA LYS A 131 -33.93 47.47 -4.66
C LYS A 131 -33.51 48.30 -3.44
N LYS A 132 -32.62 47.77 -2.58
CA LYS A 132 -32.10 48.51 -1.42
C LYS A 132 -31.06 49.56 -1.81
N ASN A 133 -30.27 49.31 -2.86
CA ASN A 133 -29.28 50.24 -3.44
C ASN A 133 -28.36 50.92 -2.41
N SER A 134 -28.00 50.20 -1.34
CA SER A 134 -27.13 50.71 -0.28
C SER A 134 -26.38 49.57 0.39
N ASN A 135 -25.06 49.72 0.52
CA ASN A 135 -24.20 48.73 1.17
C ASN A 135 -24.27 48.77 2.70
N PHE A 136 -24.92 49.79 3.27
CA PHE A 136 -24.99 50.01 4.73
C PHE A 136 -26.35 49.63 5.32
N VAL A 137 -27.29 49.15 4.51
CA VAL A 137 -28.65 48.85 4.93
C VAL A 137 -28.92 47.37 4.69
N SER A 138 -29.45 46.71 5.71
CA SER A 138 -29.82 45.30 5.60
C SER A 138 -30.96 45.10 4.59
N ILE A 139 -30.87 44.03 3.81
CA ILE A 139 -31.98 43.53 3.00
C ILE A 139 -33.12 43.00 3.88
N TYR A 140 -32.82 42.63 5.12
CA TYR A 140 -33.78 42.13 6.10
C TYR A 140 -34.63 43.25 6.70
N SER A 141 -35.88 42.92 7.03
CA SER A 141 -36.73 43.82 7.80
C SER A 141 -36.19 43.98 9.22
N SER A 142 -36.38 45.17 9.80
CA SER A 142 -36.09 45.42 11.21
C SER A 142 -37.28 45.15 12.12
N ASP A 143 -38.47 44.92 11.55
CA ASP A 143 -39.67 44.59 12.32
C ASP A 143 -39.68 43.10 12.67
N ALA A 144 -39.77 42.78 13.96
CA ALA A 144 -39.85 41.42 14.46
C ALA A 144 -41.10 40.67 13.97
N LYS A 145 -42.18 41.40 13.64
CA LYS A 145 -43.44 40.83 13.14
C LYS A 145 -43.31 40.20 11.76
N ASP A 146 -42.29 40.59 11.00
CA ASP A 146 -42.03 40.05 9.66
C ASP A 146 -41.38 38.66 9.70
N TYR A 147 -41.09 38.14 10.90
CA TYR A 147 -40.44 36.85 11.08
C TYR A 147 -41.33 35.88 11.84
N ASN A 148 -41.49 34.67 11.31
CA ASN A 148 -42.12 33.57 12.06
C ASN A 148 -41.12 32.99 13.07
N PRO A 149 -41.34 33.12 14.39
CA PRO A 149 -40.39 32.64 15.39
C PRO A 149 -40.44 31.12 15.60
N GLY A 150 -41.43 30.41 15.03
CA GLY A 150 -41.64 28.98 15.26
C GLY A 150 -40.47 28.11 14.83
N LEU A 151 -40.14 27.10 15.65
CA LEU A 151 -39.06 26.14 15.38
C LEU A 151 -39.26 25.42 14.05
N SER A 152 -40.47 24.92 13.80
CA SER A 152 -40.82 24.24 12.55
C SER A 152 -40.64 25.14 11.32
N SER A 153 -40.94 26.44 11.44
CA SER A 153 -40.70 27.41 10.37
C SER A 153 -39.21 27.55 10.08
N ARG A 154 -38.37 27.62 11.12
CA ARG A 154 -36.92 27.76 10.98
C ARG A 154 -36.28 26.52 10.36
N GLU A 155 -36.69 25.33 10.79
CA GLU A 155 -36.24 24.05 10.22
C GLU A 155 -36.64 23.94 8.75
N THR A 156 -37.91 24.23 8.43
CA THR A 156 -38.41 24.22 7.05
C THR A 156 -37.62 25.17 6.16
N THR A 157 -37.39 26.42 6.61
CA THR A 157 -36.60 27.39 5.85
C THR A 157 -35.15 26.95 5.67
N ARG A 158 -34.54 26.32 6.68
CA ARG A 158 -33.18 25.77 6.58
C ARG A 158 -33.11 24.66 5.55
N ASP A 159 -34.02 23.70 5.58
CA ASP A 159 -34.01 22.54 4.67
C ASP A 159 -34.22 22.97 3.22
N ILE A 160 -35.14 23.91 2.99
CA ILE A 160 -35.36 24.52 1.67
C ILE A 160 -34.08 25.21 1.18
N ASN A 161 -33.43 26.01 2.03
CA ASN A 161 -32.20 26.73 1.66
C ASN A 161 -31.05 25.79 1.31
N ILE A 162 -30.86 24.71 2.08
CA ILE A 162 -29.83 23.70 1.79
C ILE A 162 -30.10 23.05 0.44
N ARG A 163 -31.35 22.64 0.19
CA ARG A 163 -31.74 21.99 -1.06
C ARG A 163 -31.57 22.91 -2.27
N VAL A 164 -31.98 24.15 -2.17
CA VAL A 164 -31.91 25.12 -3.27
C VAL A 164 -30.47 25.55 -3.55
N ALA A 165 -29.66 25.77 -2.51
CA ALA A 165 -28.23 26.04 -2.67
C ALA A 165 -27.51 24.86 -3.34
N PHE A 166 -27.82 23.62 -2.93
CA PHE A 166 -27.29 22.42 -3.58
C PHE A 166 -27.69 22.36 -5.06
N GLN A 167 -28.99 22.51 -5.36
CA GLN A 167 -29.50 22.45 -6.72
C GLN A 167 -28.82 23.46 -7.64
N HIS A 168 -28.69 24.72 -7.22
CA HIS A 168 -28.01 25.75 -8.01
C HIS A 168 -26.49 25.54 -8.12
N SER A 169 -25.85 24.91 -7.12
CA SER A 169 -24.43 24.56 -7.22
C SER A 169 -24.16 23.41 -8.18
N ALA A 170 -25.12 22.49 -8.31
CA ALA A 170 -25.00 21.27 -9.10
C ALA A 170 -25.58 21.41 -10.53
N ASP A 171 -26.31 22.49 -10.85
CA ASP A 171 -26.99 22.68 -12.14
C ASP A 171 -26.04 22.67 -13.35
N VAL A 172 -24.79 23.10 -13.16
CA VAL A 172 -23.72 23.12 -14.18
C VAL A 172 -22.78 21.90 -14.10
N ALA A 173 -23.08 20.93 -13.25
CA ALA A 173 -22.23 19.77 -13.08
C ALA A 173 -22.51 18.68 -14.14
N VAL A 174 -21.45 18.06 -14.65
CA VAL A 174 -21.52 17.00 -15.66
C VAL A 174 -22.01 15.70 -14.99
N PRO A 175 -23.04 15.02 -15.52
CA PRO A 175 -23.75 13.91 -14.86
C PRO A 175 -22.91 12.65 -14.59
N TYR A 176 -21.66 12.58 -15.04
CA TYR A 176 -20.85 11.37 -15.02
C TYR A 176 -19.86 11.27 -13.85
N TRP A 177 -19.74 12.29 -12.99
CA TRP A 177 -18.82 12.27 -11.85
C TRP A 177 -19.53 12.66 -10.55
N PRO A 178 -19.19 12.02 -9.41
CA PRO A 178 -19.70 12.46 -8.11
C PRO A 178 -19.26 13.90 -7.85
N ILE A 179 -20.23 14.77 -7.55
CA ILE A 179 -19.99 16.20 -7.27
C ILE A 179 -19.58 16.34 -5.81
N PRO A 180 -18.31 16.66 -5.49
CA PRO A 180 -17.95 16.99 -4.12
C PRO A 180 -18.70 18.28 -3.74
N THR A 181 -19.62 18.16 -2.79
CA THR A 181 -20.43 19.30 -2.34
C THR A 181 -20.01 19.71 -0.94
N PHE A 182 -19.66 20.99 -0.78
CA PHE A 182 -19.30 21.58 0.49
C PHE A 182 -20.43 22.51 0.95
N ALA A 183 -20.98 22.26 2.14
CA ALA A 183 -21.96 23.16 2.75
C ALA A 183 -21.26 24.01 3.81
N ILE A 184 -21.31 25.33 3.68
CA ILE A 184 -20.80 26.28 4.67
C ILE A 184 -22.01 26.98 5.28
N ALA A 185 -22.25 26.76 6.57
CA ALA A 185 -23.23 27.50 7.35
C ALA A 185 -22.54 28.68 8.08
N PRO A 186 -23.25 29.77 8.40
CA PRO A 186 -22.72 30.83 9.24
C PRO A 186 -22.22 30.27 10.59
N PRO A 187 -21.16 30.85 11.18
CA PRO A 187 -20.68 30.44 12.49
C PRO A 187 -21.82 30.50 13.51
N GLN A 188 -22.04 29.41 14.26
CA GLN A 188 -22.97 29.45 15.39
C GLN A 188 -22.31 30.21 16.54
N ASN A 189 -22.99 31.23 17.08
CA ASN A 189 -22.52 32.05 18.20
C ASN A 189 -22.70 31.35 19.56
N ASN A 190 -22.72 30.02 19.62
CA ASN A 190 -22.68 29.28 20.86
C ASN A 190 -21.21 28.95 21.18
N HIS A 191 -20.70 29.57 22.24
CA HIS A 191 -19.48 29.13 22.92
C HIS A 191 -19.73 27.77 23.56
N GLN A 192 -19.90 26.71 22.77
CA GLN A 192 -19.84 25.33 23.23
C GLN A 192 -19.77 24.36 22.05
N THR A 193 -18.62 23.71 21.99
CA THR A 193 -18.33 22.45 21.28
C THR A 193 -18.14 22.53 19.77
N GLN A 194 -16.86 22.57 19.42
CA GLN A 194 -16.27 22.23 18.14
C GLN A 194 -16.74 20.84 17.67
N VAL A 195 -17.82 20.82 16.90
CA VAL A 195 -18.12 19.71 15.98
C VAL A 195 -17.61 20.17 14.60
N PRO A 196 -16.75 19.41 13.91
CA PRO A 196 -16.29 19.80 12.58
C PRO A 196 -17.51 19.91 11.66
N PRO A 197 -17.73 21.01 10.92
CA PRO A 197 -18.89 21.14 10.05
C PRO A 197 -18.79 20.32 8.76
N THR A 198 -17.80 19.44 8.60
CA THR A 198 -17.65 18.54 7.45
C THR A 198 -18.39 17.22 7.69
N THR A 199 -19.72 17.24 7.71
CA THR A 199 -20.50 16.02 7.44
C THR A 199 -20.38 15.66 5.97
N PHE A 200 -19.51 14.70 5.66
CA PHE A 200 -19.49 14.02 4.36
C PHE A 200 -20.77 13.19 4.23
N SER A 201 -21.72 13.63 3.40
CA SER A 201 -22.83 12.78 2.97
C SER A 201 -22.44 12.07 1.69
N THR A 202 -21.94 10.84 1.80
CA THR A 202 -21.83 9.90 0.67
C THR A 202 -23.19 9.23 0.49
N GLY A 203 -24.14 9.94 -0.10
CA GLY A 203 -25.52 9.48 -0.22
C GLY A 203 -26.21 10.00 -1.47
N ALA A 204 -25.83 9.47 -2.63
CA ALA A 204 -26.66 9.50 -3.82
C ALA A 204 -26.57 8.13 -4.50
N THR A 205 -27.39 7.20 -4.01
CA THR A 205 -27.73 5.98 -4.76
C THR A 205 -28.49 6.43 -6.02
N PRO A 206 -28.07 6.05 -7.23
CA PRO A 206 -28.87 6.32 -8.42
C PRO A 206 -30.14 5.47 -8.31
N LEU A 207 -31.30 6.13 -8.21
CA LEU A 207 -32.57 5.47 -8.53
C LEU A 207 -32.67 5.40 -10.05
N LEU A 208 -32.81 4.18 -10.54
CA LEU A 208 -33.25 3.86 -11.90
C LEU A 208 -34.65 4.42 -12.17
#